data_AF-A0A9X8GTM9-F1
#
_entry.id   AF-A0A9X8GTM9-F1
#
_cell.length_a   1.000
_cell.length_b   1.000
_cell.length_c   1.000
_cell.angle_alpha   90.00
_cell.angle_beta   90.00
_cell.angle_gamma   90.00
#
_symmetry.space_group_name_H-M   'P 1'
#
loop_
_entity.id
_entity.type
_entity.pdbx_description
1 polymer ?
#
loop_
_entity_poly.entity_id
_entity_poly.type
_entity_poly.pdbx_seq_one_letter_code
_entity_poly.pdbx_strand_id
1 'polypeptide(L)'
;MISSDTNRDAFQALLAHRLITDAQHDTVLAHPEYAALPLLPSPTHALAWMRAKALITEEEVDAVIDELEDEDTSEPSADFSEAEDIAYDAEDMLEIGATGVTHEAVDALFKEGLIDTATRDMALLSAPVVGAPAALGTALGWMVTEGLLDQEVFDATRARVAAEPPFATTADHRRIVDEAQAAITADAQMFSEWKREFARQNQATTWKFRLALLAIVAVIGWFIFGR
;
A
#
# COMPACT_ATOMS: atom_id res chain seq x y z
N MET A 1 -22.30 10.87 18.66
CA MET A 1 -21.56 10.14 19.71
C MET A 1 -21.46 8.71 19.21
N ILE A 2 -20.48 8.46 18.33
CA ILE A 2 -20.17 7.14 17.75
C ILE A 2 -18.73 6.88 18.22
N SER A 3 -18.54 5.71 18.80
CA SER A 3 -17.88 5.52 20.10
C SER A 3 -16.38 5.23 19.99
N SER A 4 -15.61 5.53 21.04
CA SER A 4 -14.23 5.10 21.26
C SER A 4 -14.01 3.57 21.19
N ASP A 5 -15.10 2.82 21.06
CA ASP A 5 -15.10 1.37 21.03
C ASP A 5 -14.51 0.81 19.73
N THR A 6 -14.73 1.43 18.56
CA THR A 6 -14.17 0.90 17.29
C THR A 6 -12.64 0.97 17.23
N ASN A 7 -12.01 2.02 17.77
CA ASN A 7 -10.55 2.06 17.86
C ASN A 7 -10.03 1.01 18.83
N ARG A 8 -10.70 0.85 19.97
CA ARG A 8 -10.40 -0.23 20.91
C ARG A 8 -10.55 -1.59 20.25
N ASP A 9 -11.57 -1.80 19.41
CA ASP A 9 -11.79 -3.06 18.69
C ASP A 9 -10.63 -3.36 17.72
N ALA A 10 -10.10 -2.36 17.02
CA ALA A 10 -8.95 -2.53 16.12
C ALA A 10 -7.66 -2.93 16.85
N PHE A 11 -7.35 -2.30 17.99
CA PHE A 11 -6.19 -2.69 18.81
C PHE A 11 -6.41 -4.04 19.53
N GLN A 12 -7.65 -4.37 19.89
CA GLN A 12 -7.99 -5.69 20.44
C GLN A 12 -7.86 -6.80 19.40
N ALA A 13 -8.18 -6.53 18.13
CA ALA A 13 -7.95 -7.48 17.05
C ALA A 13 -6.44 -7.81 16.92
N LEU A 14 -5.55 -6.82 17.05
CA LEU A 14 -4.10 -7.10 17.06
C LEU A 14 -3.67 -8.01 18.22
N LEU A 15 -4.27 -7.88 19.40
CA LEU A 15 -4.07 -8.82 20.52
C LEU A 15 -4.56 -10.22 20.18
N ALA A 16 -5.73 -10.33 19.53
CA ALA A 16 -6.31 -11.60 19.13
C ALA A 16 -5.42 -12.35 18.13
N HIS A 17 -4.75 -11.62 17.23
CA HIS A 17 -3.77 -12.17 16.28
C HIS A 17 -2.34 -12.28 16.86
N ARG A 18 -2.15 -12.04 18.17
CA ARG A 18 -0.83 -12.05 18.86
C ARG A 18 0.20 -11.06 18.31
N LEU A 19 -0.15 -10.19 17.37
CA LEU A 19 0.73 -9.18 16.76
C LEU A 19 1.21 -8.13 17.75
N ILE A 20 0.49 -7.95 18.85
CA ILE A 20 0.93 -7.11 19.97
C ILE A 20 0.72 -7.85 21.29
N THR A 21 1.47 -7.46 22.30
CA THR A 21 1.34 -7.94 23.68
C THR A 21 0.36 -7.07 24.48
N ASP A 22 -0.16 -7.60 25.59
CA ASP A 22 -0.97 -6.83 26.55
C ASP A 22 -0.25 -5.54 27.01
N ALA A 23 1.07 -5.61 27.20
CA ALA A 23 1.86 -4.44 27.61
C ALA A 23 1.96 -3.37 26.51
N GLN A 24 2.09 -3.77 25.24
CA GLN A 24 2.04 -2.84 24.11
C GLN A 24 0.64 -2.24 23.95
N HIS A 25 -0.41 -3.04 24.12
CA HIS A 25 -1.78 -2.56 24.10
C HIS A 25 -2.05 -1.53 25.22
N ASP A 26 -1.60 -1.78 26.45
CA ASP A 26 -1.71 -0.82 27.55
C ASP A 26 -0.93 0.48 27.26
N THR A 27 0.24 0.35 26.62
CA THR A 27 1.04 1.50 26.18
C THR A 27 0.31 2.34 25.13
N VAL A 28 -0.38 1.70 24.18
CA VAL A 28 -1.25 2.37 23.20
C VAL A 28 -2.35 3.17 23.90
N LEU A 29 -3.07 2.55 24.83
CA LEU A 29 -4.17 3.21 25.55
C LEU A 29 -3.69 4.40 26.38
N ALA A 30 -2.43 4.37 26.85
CA ALA A 30 -1.80 5.45 27.60
C ALA A 30 -1.17 6.53 26.70
N HIS A 31 -1.07 6.30 25.38
CA HIS A 31 -0.38 7.21 24.48
C HIS A 31 -1.12 8.56 24.36
N PRO A 32 -0.44 9.73 24.45
CA PRO A 32 -1.10 11.04 24.46
C PRO A 32 -1.96 11.32 23.22
N GLU A 33 -1.59 10.77 22.07
CA GLU A 33 -2.32 10.97 20.81
C GLU A 33 -3.48 9.98 20.62
N TYR A 34 -3.61 8.94 21.46
CA TYR A 34 -4.68 7.95 21.33
C TYR A 34 -6.08 8.59 21.38
N ALA A 35 -6.27 9.55 22.28
CA ALA A 35 -7.55 10.25 22.43
C ALA A 35 -7.92 11.13 21.22
N ALA A 36 -6.94 11.51 20.39
CA ALA A 36 -7.13 12.32 19.19
C ALA A 36 -7.15 11.47 17.91
N LEU A 37 -6.99 10.15 18.02
CA LEU A 37 -6.93 9.25 16.88
C LEU A 37 -8.28 9.25 16.13
N PRO A 38 -8.29 9.38 14.80
CA PRO A 38 -9.50 9.15 14.02
C PRO A 38 -9.98 7.72 14.21
N LEU A 39 -11.19 7.43 13.73
CA LEU A 39 -11.69 6.06 13.73
C LEU A 39 -10.81 5.21 12.80
N LEU A 40 -10.29 4.09 13.34
CA LEU A 40 -9.47 3.14 12.62
C LEU A 40 -10.36 2.16 11.84
N PRO A 41 -10.20 2.03 10.52
CA PRO A 41 -10.99 1.10 9.72
C PRO A 41 -10.69 -0.39 9.98
N SER A 42 -9.46 -0.74 10.34
CA SER A 42 -9.01 -2.14 10.49
C SER A 42 -7.83 -2.28 11.46
N PRO A 43 -7.50 -3.52 11.92
CA PRO A 43 -6.27 -3.78 12.68
C PRO A 43 -4.99 -3.34 11.94
N THR A 44 -4.95 -3.40 10.61
CA THR A 44 -3.85 -2.85 9.80
C THR A 44 -3.55 -1.40 10.13
N HIS A 45 -4.59 -0.55 10.19
CA HIS A 45 -4.42 0.87 10.51
C HIS A 45 -3.93 1.07 11.95
N ALA A 46 -4.34 0.18 12.87
CA ALA A 46 -3.87 0.19 14.24
C ALA A 46 -2.36 -0.14 14.30
N LEU A 47 -1.92 -1.17 13.59
CA LEU A 47 -0.52 -1.60 13.57
C LEU A 47 0.37 -0.56 12.89
N ALA A 48 -0.04 -0.04 11.74
CA ALA A 48 0.65 1.05 11.04
C ALA A 48 0.79 2.29 11.93
N TRP A 49 -0.26 2.65 12.67
CA TRP A 49 -0.18 3.76 13.63
C TRP A 49 0.82 3.47 14.77
N MET A 50 0.81 2.27 15.36
CA MET A 50 1.76 1.90 16.41
C MET A 50 3.21 1.98 15.93
N ARG A 51 3.48 1.49 14.72
CA ARG A 51 4.79 1.56 14.06
C ARG A 51 5.22 3.00 13.81
N ALA A 52 4.31 3.83 13.26
CA ALA A 52 4.56 5.27 13.03
C ALA A 52 4.84 6.04 14.33
N LYS A 53 4.33 5.57 15.47
CA LYS A 53 4.57 6.15 16.80
C LYS A 53 5.70 5.48 17.58
N ALA A 54 6.44 4.57 16.95
CA ALA A 54 7.53 3.81 17.56
C ALA A 54 7.11 3.09 18.87
N LEU A 55 5.87 2.60 18.91
CA LEU A 55 5.33 1.80 20.01
C LEU A 55 5.61 0.30 19.83
N ILE A 56 5.97 -0.09 18.60
CA ILE A 56 6.41 -1.42 18.21
C ILE A 56 7.39 -1.28 17.03
N THR A 57 8.44 -2.11 16.98
CA THR A 57 9.42 -2.11 15.89
C THR A 57 9.07 -3.13 14.80
N GLU A 58 9.89 -3.19 13.74
CA GLU A 58 9.67 -4.11 12.61
C GLU A 58 10.05 -5.50 13.04
N GLU A 59 11.21 -5.57 13.66
CA GLU A 59 11.81 -6.78 14.19
C GLU A 59 10.94 -7.41 15.27
N GLU A 60 10.18 -6.62 16.04
CA GLU A 60 9.20 -7.14 16.99
C GLU A 60 7.99 -7.78 16.30
N VAL A 61 7.53 -7.22 15.17
CA VAL A 61 6.43 -7.80 14.37
C VAL A 61 6.92 -9.05 13.64
N ASP A 62 8.06 -8.95 12.94
CA ASP A 62 8.68 -10.06 12.22
C ASP A 62 8.95 -11.25 13.14
N ALA A 63 9.46 -11.01 14.35
CA ALA A 63 9.69 -12.09 15.31
C ALA A 63 8.40 -12.80 15.73
N VAL A 64 7.26 -12.10 15.77
CA VAL A 64 5.96 -12.72 16.03
C VAL A 64 5.49 -13.52 14.82
N ILE A 65 5.65 -12.98 13.60
CA ILE A 65 5.30 -13.69 12.37
C ILE A 65 6.15 -14.97 12.22
N ASP A 66 7.46 -14.89 12.44
CA ASP A 66 8.38 -16.04 12.43
C ASP A 66 7.96 -17.09 13.48
N GLU A 67 7.59 -16.67 14.69
CA GLU A 67 7.11 -17.57 15.74
C GLU A 67 5.82 -18.28 15.32
N LEU A 68 4.86 -17.55 14.72
CA LEU A 68 3.61 -18.12 14.24
C LEU A 68 3.83 -19.06 13.05
N GLU A 69 4.76 -18.75 12.14
CA GLU A 69 5.14 -19.64 11.02
C GLU A 69 5.76 -20.95 11.54
N ASP A 70 6.66 -20.87 12.53
CA ASP A 70 7.31 -22.03 13.14
C ASP A 70 6.32 -22.93 13.92
N GLU A 71 5.29 -22.34 14.53
CA GLU A 71 4.17 -23.08 15.14
C GLU A 71 3.33 -23.82 14.09
N ASP A 72 3.36 -23.36 12.83
CA ASP A 72 2.52 -23.85 11.74
C ASP A 72 3.15 -24.98 10.92
N THR A 73 3.24 -26.15 11.53
CA THR A 73 4.05 -27.27 11.04
C THR A 73 3.59 -27.97 9.75
N SER A 74 2.53 -27.51 9.05
CA SER A 74 2.07 -28.20 7.82
C SER A 74 1.37 -27.36 6.75
N GLU A 75 0.45 -26.47 7.11
CA GLU A 75 -0.26 -25.56 6.18
C GLU A 75 -0.63 -24.30 6.97
N PRO A 76 -0.33 -23.08 6.47
CA PRO A 76 -0.61 -21.86 7.21
C PRO A 76 -2.09 -21.80 7.61
N SER A 77 -2.30 -21.75 8.91
CA SER A 77 -3.55 -21.57 9.60
C SER A 77 -4.15 -20.22 9.20
N ALA A 78 -5.47 -20.14 9.24
CA ALA A 78 -6.16 -18.89 8.97
C ALA A 78 -5.68 -17.75 9.88
N ASP A 79 -5.35 -18.08 11.14
CA ASP A 79 -4.89 -17.11 12.13
C ASP A 79 -3.48 -16.58 11.80
N PHE A 80 -2.57 -17.43 11.31
CA PHE A 80 -1.25 -17.00 10.81
C PHE A 80 -1.38 -16.17 9.53
N SER A 81 -2.14 -16.65 8.54
CA SER A 81 -2.34 -15.93 7.27
C SER A 81 -2.93 -14.54 7.49
N GLU A 82 -3.90 -14.39 8.40
CA GLU A 82 -4.50 -13.09 8.70
C GLU A 82 -3.52 -12.19 9.47
N ALA A 83 -2.70 -12.73 10.37
CA ALA A 83 -1.66 -11.96 11.05
C ALA A 83 -0.59 -11.46 10.08
N GLU A 84 -0.16 -12.31 9.15
CA GLU A 84 0.79 -11.99 8.08
C GLU A 84 0.24 -10.91 7.14
N ASP A 85 -1.01 -11.06 6.67
CA ASP A 85 -1.67 -10.05 5.83
C ASP A 85 -1.76 -8.69 6.54
N ILE A 86 -2.13 -8.67 7.82
CA ILE A 86 -2.18 -7.44 8.62
C ILE A 86 -0.80 -6.78 8.73
N ALA A 87 0.27 -7.57 8.91
CA ALA A 87 1.64 -7.06 9.04
C ALA A 87 2.13 -6.42 7.73
N TYR A 88 1.96 -7.12 6.60
CA TYR A 88 2.36 -6.60 5.28
C TYR A 88 1.54 -5.36 4.89
N ASP A 89 0.22 -5.41 5.03
CA ASP A 89 -0.62 -4.26 4.68
C ASP A 89 -0.29 -3.03 5.57
N ALA A 90 0.16 -3.25 6.81
CA ALA A 90 0.55 -2.17 7.70
C ALA A 90 1.88 -1.53 7.30
N GLU A 91 2.82 -2.31 6.76
CA GLU A 91 4.06 -1.81 6.16
C GLU A 91 3.75 -0.97 4.91
N ASP A 92 2.94 -1.50 4.00
CA ASP A 92 2.49 -0.78 2.79
C ASP A 92 1.83 0.56 3.15
N MET A 93 1.00 0.58 4.21
CA MET A 93 0.42 1.82 4.72
C MET A 93 1.48 2.82 5.21
N LEU A 94 2.57 2.38 5.85
CA LEU A 94 3.64 3.29 6.26
C LEU A 94 4.36 3.91 5.06
N GLU A 95 4.63 3.10 4.02
CA GLU A 95 5.25 3.56 2.79
C GLU A 95 4.37 4.58 2.06
N ILE A 96 3.08 4.26 1.89
CA ILE A 96 2.07 5.16 1.30
C ILE A 96 1.99 6.44 2.14
N GLY A 97 1.94 6.32 3.47
CA GLY A 97 1.84 7.44 4.41
C GLY A 97 3.04 8.38 4.34
N ALA A 98 4.24 7.84 4.11
CA ALA A 98 5.46 8.63 3.95
C ALA A 98 5.44 9.53 2.70
N THR A 99 4.62 9.21 1.69
CA THR A 99 4.45 10.03 0.47
C THR A 99 3.45 11.19 0.64
N GLY A 100 2.81 11.29 1.81
CA GLY A 100 1.78 12.29 2.09
C GLY A 100 0.37 11.88 1.68
N VAL A 101 0.16 10.60 1.32
CA VAL A 101 -1.16 10.00 1.16
C VAL A 101 -1.66 9.60 2.54
N THR A 102 -2.65 10.34 3.03
CA THR A 102 -3.26 10.12 4.35
C THR A 102 -4.76 10.42 4.31
N HIS A 103 -5.49 10.03 5.36
CA HIS A 103 -6.89 10.44 5.55
C HIS A 103 -7.10 11.95 5.37
N GLU A 104 -6.16 12.77 5.85
CA GLU A 104 -6.20 14.23 5.69
C GLU A 104 -6.18 14.64 4.21
N ALA A 105 -5.31 14.03 3.41
CA ALA A 105 -5.22 14.30 1.97
C ALA A 105 -6.51 13.87 1.24
N VAL A 106 -7.06 12.70 1.57
CA VAL A 106 -8.31 12.19 1.00
C VAL A 106 -9.49 13.12 1.31
N ASP A 107 -9.63 13.52 2.59
CA ASP A 107 -10.68 14.45 3.01
C ASP A 107 -10.52 15.83 2.37
N ALA A 108 -9.28 16.29 2.17
CA ALA A 108 -9.01 17.55 1.50
C ALA A 108 -9.43 17.49 0.02
N LEU A 109 -9.08 16.42 -0.71
CA LEU A 109 -9.53 16.20 -2.09
C LEU A 109 -11.06 16.21 -2.22
N PHE A 110 -11.75 15.60 -1.26
CA PHE A 110 -13.22 15.62 -1.21
C PHE A 110 -13.76 17.04 -0.96
N LYS A 111 -13.15 17.80 -0.04
CA LYS A 111 -13.55 19.19 0.25
C LYS A 111 -13.33 20.13 -0.93
N GLU A 112 -12.26 19.93 -1.70
CA GLU A 112 -12.00 20.66 -2.95
C GLU A 112 -12.94 20.20 -4.10
N GLY A 113 -13.75 19.15 -3.88
CA GLY A 113 -14.67 18.63 -4.87
C GLY A 113 -13.97 17.97 -6.06
N LEU A 114 -12.74 17.48 -5.86
CA LEU A 114 -11.94 16.77 -6.87
C LEU A 114 -12.27 15.28 -6.93
N ILE A 115 -12.81 14.72 -5.84
CA ILE A 115 -13.34 13.37 -5.77
C ILE A 115 -14.77 13.39 -5.22
N ASP A 116 -15.56 12.37 -5.52
CA ASP A 116 -16.90 12.23 -4.96
C ASP A 116 -16.90 11.54 -3.59
N THR A 117 -18.09 11.39 -3.00
CA THR A 117 -18.26 10.77 -1.68
C THR A 117 -17.91 9.28 -1.70
N ALA A 118 -18.22 8.57 -2.77
CA ALA A 118 -17.98 7.13 -2.85
C ALA A 118 -16.47 6.84 -2.99
N THR A 119 -15.77 7.59 -3.84
CA THR A 119 -14.30 7.52 -3.96
C THR A 119 -13.63 7.87 -2.63
N ARG A 120 -14.09 8.91 -1.93
CA ARG A 120 -13.58 9.25 -0.59
C ARG A 120 -13.74 8.07 0.36
N ASP A 121 -14.94 7.51 0.47
CA ASP A 121 -15.23 6.45 1.44
C ASP A 121 -14.43 5.17 1.15
N MET A 122 -14.25 4.82 -0.12
CA MET A 122 -13.38 3.69 -0.50
C MET A 122 -11.91 3.98 -0.18
N ALA A 123 -11.43 5.18 -0.52
CA ALA A 123 -10.03 5.54 -0.28
C ALA A 123 -9.67 5.60 1.21
N LEU A 124 -10.60 6.02 2.07
CA LEU A 124 -10.40 6.03 3.54
C LEU A 124 -10.32 4.62 4.16
N LEU A 125 -10.64 3.56 3.42
CA LEU A 125 -10.43 2.17 3.90
C LEU A 125 -9.01 1.67 3.66
N SER A 126 -8.24 2.36 2.81
CA SER A 126 -6.88 1.95 2.42
C SER A 126 -5.83 3.02 2.72
N ALA A 127 -6.26 4.27 2.90
CA ALA A 127 -5.36 5.37 3.19
C ALA A 127 -4.84 5.30 4.64
N PRO A 128 -3.57 5.61 4.89
CA PRO A 128 -3.02 5.71 6.24
C PRO A 128 -3.68 6.83 7.05
N VAL A 129 -3.88 6.59 8.35
CA VAL A 129 -4.41 7.62 9.28
C VAL A 129 -3.34 8.65 9.69
N VAL A 130 -2.07 8.30 9.58
CA VAL A 130 -0.91 9.13 9.92
C VAL A 130 0.16 8.99 8.84
N GLY A 131 0.98 10.03 8.67
CA GLY A 131 2.03 10.03 7.66
C GLY A 131 2.70 11.39 7.55
N ALA A 132 3.41 11.60 6.44
CA ALA A 132 3.93 12.90 6.06
C ALA A 132 2.79 13.91 5.84
N PRO A 133 3.09 15.23 5.79
CA PRO A 133 2.08 16.25 5.49
C PRO A 133 1.29 15.94 4.22
N ALA A 134 -0.02 16.19 4.25
CA ALA A 134 -0.94 15.86 3.18
C ALA A 134 -0.50 16.39 1.81
N ALA A 135 -0.33 15.47 0.85
CA ALA A 135 0.06 15.76 -0.52
C ALA A 135 -1.07 15.42 -1.49
N LEU A 136 -1.96 16.38 -1.75
CA LEU A 136 -3.21 16.16 -2.50
C LEU A 136 -2.97 15.62 -3.91
N GLY A 137 -1.97 16.13 -4.65
CA GLY A 137 -1.65 15.63 -5.98
C GLY A 137 -1.20 14.16 -5.95
N THR A 138 -0.31 13.82 -5.01
CA THR A 138 0.14 12.44 -4.79
C THR A 138 -1.03 11.52 -4.42
N ALA A 139 -1.90 11.94 -3.50
CA ALA A 139 -3.07 11.16 -3.09
C ALA A 139 -4.07 10.94 -4.23
N LEU A 140 -4.31 11.95 -5.06
CA LEU A 140 -5.19 11.82 -6.23
C LEU A 140 -4.58 10.88 -7.28
N GLY A 141 -3.26 10.96 -7.49
CA GLY A 141 -2.54 10.04 -8.38
C GLY A 141 -2.58 8.59 -7.88
N TRP A 142 -2.32 8.39 -6.59
CA TRP A 142 -2.40 7.10 -5.89
C TRP A 142 -3.78 6.46 -6.03
N MET A 143 -4.87 7.22 -5.85
CA MET A 143 -6.22 6.67 -6.05
C MET A 143 -6.44 6.12 -7.47
N VAL A 144 -5.81 6.72 -8.48
CA VAL A 144 -5.92 6.25 -9.87
C VAL A 144 -5.06 5.00 -10.09
N THR A 145 -3.83 4.97 -9.55
CA THR A 145 -2.93 3.81 -9.72
C THR A 145 -3.44 2.58 -8.99
N GLU A 146 -4.05 2.76 -7.80
CA GLU A 146 -4.68 1.68 -7.02
C GLU A 146 -6.08 1.27 -7.52
N GLY A 147 -6.61 1.95 -8.55
CA GLY A 147 -7.94 1.65 -9.09
C GLY A 147 -9.11 2.06 -8.16
N LEU A 148 -8.86 2.90 -7.16
CA LEU A 148 -9.88 3.51 -6.30
C LEU A 148 -10.65 4.63 -7.03
N LEU A 149 -10.01 5.23 -8.03
CA LEU A 149 -10.57 6.23 -8.93
C LEU A 149 -10.32 5.82 -10.38
N ASP A 150 -11.39 5.62 -11.14
CA ASP A 150 -11.26 5.27 -12.56
C ASP A 150 -10.53 6.36 -13.35
N GLN A 151 -9.62 5.93 -14.24
CA GLN A 151 -8.88 6.81 -15.14
C GLN A 151 -9.80 7.75 -15.94
N GLU A 152 -10.96 7.26 -16.39
CA GLU A 152 -11.95 8.07 -17.13
C GLU A 152 -12.55 9.20 -16.27
N VAL A 153 -12.79 8.91 -14.97
CA VAL A 153 -13.30 9.91 -14.02
C VAL A 153 -12.23 10.94 -13.68
N PHE A 154 -10.98 10.51 -13.55
CA PHE A 154 -9.83 11.41 -13.40
C PHE A 154 -9.68 12.32 -14.63
N ASP A 155 -9.77 11.78 -15.84
CA ASP A 155 -9.67 12.56 -17.08
C ASP A 155 -10.81 13.57 -17.23
N ALA A 156 -12.03 13.18 -16.84
CA ALA A 156 -13.17 14.10 -16.78
C ALA A 156 -12.95 15.22 -15.75
N THR A 157 -12.37 14.89 -14.59
CA THR A 157 -12.01 15.88 -13.56
C THR A 157 -10.96 16.85 -14.07
N ARG A 158 -9.93 16.37 -14.77
CA ARG A 158 -8.91 17.22 -15.40
C ARG A 158 -9.50 18.16 -16.44
N ALA A 159 -10.39 17.66 -17.30
CA ALA A 159 -11.08 18.49 -18.29
C ALA A 159 -11.95 19.57 -17.63
N ARG A 160 -12.65 19.22 -16.54
CA ARG A 160 -13.43 20.17 -15.73
C ARG A 160 -12.54 21.25 -15.12
N VAL A 161 -11.44 20.88 -14.47
CA VAL A 161 -10.48 21.81 -13.85
C VAL A 161 -9.82 22.73 -14.88
N ALA A 162 -9.52 22.22 -16.07
CA ALA A 162 -9.02 23.04 -17.18
C ALA A 162 -10.05 24.09 -17.65
N ALA A 163 -11.34 23.76 -17.59
CA ALA A 163 -12.44 24.64 -17.97
C ALA A 163 -12.90 25.60 -16.84
N GLU A 164 -12.36 25.49 -15.63
CA GLU A 164 -12.73 26.36 -14.52
C GLU A 164 -12.41 27.83 -14.83
N PRO A 165 -13.34 28.76 -14.52
CA PRO A 165 -13.05 30.19 -14.62
C PRO A 165 -11.95 30.57 -13.61
N PRO A 166 -11.13 31.60 -13.90
CA PRO A 166 -10.00 31.96 -13.05
C PRO A 166 -10.47 32.58 -11.73
N PHE A 167 -10.72 31.73 -10.73
CA PHE A 167 -10.95 32.10 -9.33
C PHE A 167 -9.72 31.75 -8.49
N ALA A 168 -9.73 32.13 -7.21
CA ALA A 168 -8.59 31.92 -6.31
C ALA A 168 -8.19 30.44 -6.16
N THR A 169 -9.14 29.50 -6.15
CA THR A 169 -8.91 28.06 -5.98
C THR A 169 -8.50 27.34 -7.26
N THR A 170 -8.72 27.94 -8.43
CA THR A 170 -8.50 27.30 -9.73
C THR A 170 -7.02 27.01 -10.01
N ALA A 171 -6.13 27.87 -9.53
CA ALA A 171 -4.69 27.63 -9.65
C ALA A 171 -4.26 26.40 -8.82
N ASP A 172 -4.86 26.24 -7.64
CA ASP A 172 -4.59 25.10 -6.76
C ASP A 172 -5.16 23.80 -7.33
N HIS A 173 -6.38 23.80 -7.84
CA HIS A 173 -6.97 22.63 -8.50
C HIS A 173 -6.13 22.16 -9.69
N ARG A 174 -5.67 23.09 -10.54
CA ARG A 174 -4.81 22.75 -11.69
C ARG A 174 -3.49 22.14 -11.23
N ARG A 175 -2.85 22.75 -10.24
CA ARG A 175 -1.61 22.22 -9.65
C ARG A 175 -1.81 20.80 -9.11
N ILE A 176 -2.87 20.55 -8.35
CA ILE A 176 -3.18 19.22 -7.79
C ILE A 176 -3.35 18.18 -8.90
N VAL A 177 -4.12 18.50 -9.95
CA VAL A 177 -4.35 17.57 -11.06
C VAL A 177 -3.10 17.34 -11.90
N ASP A 178 -2.27 18.36 -12.10
CA ASP A 178 -0.99 18.24 -12.82
C ASP A 178 0.01 17.38 -12.03
N GLU A 179 0.09 17.56 -10.71
CA GLU A 179 0.87 16.72 -9.79
C GLU A 179 0.39 15.26 -9.83
N ALA A 180 -0.94 15.04 -9.79
CA ALA A 180 -1.53 13.71 -9.90
C ALA A 180 -1.19 13.02 -11.23
N GLN A 181 -1.29 13.76 -12.35
CA GLN A 181 -0.93 13.24 -13.67
C GLN A 181 0.56 12.88 -13.74
N ALA A 182 1.44 13.66 -13.11
CA ALA A 182 2.85 13.36 -13.02
C ALA A 182 3.11 12.07 -12.22
N ALA A 183 2.43 11.89 -11.09
CA ALA A 183 2.50 10.66 -10.28
C ALA A 183 2.05 9.42 -11.07
N ILE A 184 0.88 9.49 -11.73
CA ILE A 184 0.36 8.40 -12.57
C ILE A 184 1.34 8.04 -13.70
N THR A 185 1.97 9.06 -14.30
CA THR A 185 2.93 8.84 -15.39
C THR A 185 4.23 8.19 -14.87
N ALA A 186 4.69 8.58 -13.69
CA ALA A 186 5.87 8.00 -13.06
C ALA A 186 5.64 6.52 -12.72
N ASP A 187 4.47 6.18 -12.17
CA ASP A 187 4.09 4.80 -11.87
C ASP A 187 4.03 3.93 -13.13
N ALA A 188 3.35 4.41 -14.19
CA ALA A 188 3.28 3.70 -15.46
C ALA A 188 4.67 3.47 -16.09
N GLN A 189 5.61 4.40 -15.90
CA GLN A 189 6.99 4.23 -16.33
C GLN A 189 7.70 3.15 -15.53
N MET A 190 7.64 3.19 -14.19
CA MET A 190 8.21 2.17 -13.31
C MET A 190 7.70 0.77 -13.67
N PHE A 191 6.38 0.62 -13.85
CA PHE A 191 5.79 -0.66 -14.23
C PHE A 191 6.25 -1.14 -15.61
N SER A 192 6.42 -0.22 -16.56
CA SER A 192 6.95 -0.54 -17.90
C SER A 192 8.42 -0.97 -17.87
N GLU A 193 9.22 -0.34 -17.00
CA GLU A 193 10.63 -0.67 -16.81
C GLU A 193 10.80 -2.02 -16.13
N TRP A 194 10.01 -2.28 -15.09
CA TRP A 194 9.92 -3.58 -14.43
C TRP A 194 9.52 -4.68 -15.42
N LYS A 195 8.48 -4.47 -16.23
CA LYS A 195 8.10 -5.41 -17.31
C LYS A 195 9.22 -5.65 -18.31
N ARG A 196 9.95 -4.61 -18.72
CA ARG A 196 11.09 -4.73 -19.66
C ARG A 196 12.26 -5.48 -19.03
N GLU A 197 12.52 -5.29 -17.74
CA GLU A 197 13.57 -6.00 -17.02
C GLU A 197 13.20 -7.47 -16.82
N PHE A 198 11.95 -7.74 -16.41
CA PHE A 198 11.41 -9.09 -16.32
C PHE A 198 11.44 -9.83 -17.67
N ALA A 199 11.07 -9.15 -18.77
CA ALA A 199 11.17 -9.69 -20.12
C ALA A 199 12.64 -9.98 -20.52
N ARG A 200 13.58 -9.09 -20.19
CA ARG A 200 15.03 -9.28 -20.45
C ARG A 200 15.60 -10.45 -19.65
N GLN A 201 15.24 -10.56 -18.38
CA GLN A 201 15.64 -11.70 -17.54
C GLN A 201 15.10 -13.01 -18.10
N ASN A 202 13.81 -13.09 -18.44
CA ASN A 202 13.23 -14.28 -19.05
C ASN A 202 13.83 -14.62 -20.43
N GLN A 203 14.18 -13.61 -21.23
CA GLN A 203 14.82 -13.83 -22.53
C GLN A 203 16.25 -14.36 -22.37
N ALA A 204 17.01 -13.88 -21.37
CA ALA A 204 18.33 -14.41 -21.02
C ALA A 204 18.27 -15.85 -20.49
N THR A 205 17.27 -16.19 -19.67
CA THR A 205 17.05 -17.55 -19.17
C THR A 205 16.66 -18.50 -20.31
N THR A 206 15.78 -18.07 -21.22
CA THR A 206 15.39 -18.85 -22.42
C THR A 206 16.57 -19.07 -23.37
N TRP A 207 17.47 -18.10 -23.52
CA TRP A 207 18.68 -18.24 -24.34
C TRP A 207 19.70 -19.20 -23.71
N LYS A 208 19.88 -19.16 -22.38
CA LYS A 208 20.70 -20.13 -21.63
C LYS A 208 20.15 -21.55 -21.75
N PHE A 209 18.83 -21.73 -21.67
CA PHE A 209 18.19 -23.03 -21.91
C PHE A 209 18.38 -23.53 -23.35
N ARG A 210 18.26 -22.65 -24.36
CA ARG A 210 18.50 -23.02 -25.77
C ARG A 210 19.96 -23.39 -26.05
N LEU A 211 20.92 -22.70 -25.42
CA LEU A 211 22.35 -23.05 -25.50
C LEU A 211 22.65 -24.36 -24.78
N ALA A 212 22.07 -24.61 -23.61
CA ALA A 212 22.19 -25.87 -22.90
C ALA A 212 21.61 -27.05 -23.70
N LEU A 213 20.45 -26.87 -24.34
CA LEU A 213 19.84 -27.90 -25.19
C LEU A 213 20.69 -28.20 -26.43
N LEU A 214 21.28 -27.18 -27.07
CA LEU A 214 22.20 -27.35 -28.20
C LEU A 214 23.49 -28.06 -27.79
N ALA A 215 24.02 -27.79 -26.59
CA ALA A 215 25.18 -28.50 -26.05
C ALA A 215 24.87 -29.98 -25.77
N ILE A 216 23.69 -30.29 -25.23
CA ILE A 216 23.26 -31.68 -24.96
C ILE A 216 23.06 -32.45 -26.27
N VAL A 217 22.44 -31.84 -27.30
CA VAL A 217 22.26 -32.48 -28.62
C VAL A 217 23.61 -32.69 -29.33
N ALA A 218 24.58 -31.77 -29.18
CA ALA A 218 25.92 -31.93 -29.73
C ALA A 218 26.71 -33.06 -29.06
N VAL A 219 26.59 -33.21 -27.73
CA VAL A 219 27.26 -34.29 -26.97
C VAL A 219 26.65 -35.66 -27.32
N ILE A 220 25.32 -35.76 -27.43
CA ILE A 220 24.64 -37.00 -27.79
C ILE A 220 24.88 -37.36 -29.26
N GLY A 221 24.89 -36.37 -30.16
CA GLY A 221 25.20 -36.58 -31.58
C GLY A 221 26.62 -37.12 -31.81
N TRP A 222 27.61 -36.64 -31.05
CA TRP A 222 28.98 -37.17 -31.12
C TRP A 222 29.08 -38.61 -30.60
N PHE A 223 28.33 -38.95 -29.55
CA PHE A 223 28.36 -40.28 -28.96
C PHE A 223 27.67 -41.37 -29.82
N ILE A 224 26.74 -40.97 -30.68
CA ILE A 224 25.97 -41.90 -31.54
C ILE A 224 26.57 -42.03 -32.95
N PHE A 225 27.17 -40.97 -33.52
CA PHE A 225 27.72 -40.97 -34.88
C PHE A 225 29.26 -40.97 -34.97
N GLY A 226 29.96 -40.87 -33.84
CA GLY A 226 31.43 -40.80 -33.78
C GLY A 226 32.17 -42.14 -33.67
N ARG A 227 31.56 -43.26 -34.09
CA ARG A 227 32.22 -44.58 -34.12
C ARG A 227 32.05 -45.29 -35.44
#